data_AF-A0AAV4SSK3-F1
#
_entry.id   AF-A0AAV4SSK3-F1
#
_cell.length_a   1.000
_cell.length_b   1.000
_cell.length_c   1.000
_cell.angle_alpha   90.00
_cell.angle_beta   90.00
_cell.angle_gamma   90.00
#
_symmetry.space_group_name_H-M   'P 1'
#
loop_
_entity.id
_entity.type
_entity.pdbx_description
1 polymer ?
#
loop_
_entity_poly.entity_id
_entity_poly.type
_entity_poly.pdbx_seq_one_letter_code
_entity_poly.pdbx_strand_id
1 'polypeptide(L)'
;METAKQASKNKSAFADFLKVKQINSPDRLSFFGLMVKPVQRFPQFILMLQDLLKETPPGHHDRMSLQMALTQLESLAETLNERKREAEQHHAVREVLKHLGKFSFKSSTDRDHFLLRQDDVIQLQLDQNGLVVKSKERRLFLLNDLLVSVAVTPRSNDGILNGERLNLKWAVPLQDVEVHDDIAVSTKNLISSSRTKNFGSRSLERNSGENIKELI
;
A
#
# COMPACT_ATOMS: atom_id res chain seq x y z
N MET A 1 8.35 13.25 -6.26
CA MET A 1 8.67 14.45 -5.45
C MET A 1 9.79 14.18 -4.45
N GLU A 2 9.77 13.05 -3.75
CA GLU A 2 10.79 12.68 -2.75
C GLU A 2 12.23 12.67 -3.28
N THR A 3 12.48 12.17 -4.50
CA THR A 3 13.81 12.20 -5.13
C THR A 3 14.40 13.61 -5.21
N ALA A 4 13.59 14.60 -5.61
CA ALA A 4 14.01 15.99 -5.69
C ALA A 4 14.23 16.61 -4.30
N LYS A 5 13.38 16.27 -3.31
CA LYS A 5 13.60 16.68 -1.91
C LYS A 5 14.91 16.13 -1.36
N GLN A 6 15.17 14.84 -1.58
CA GLN A 6 16.39 14.18 -1.12
C GLN A 6 17.63 14.77 -1.81
N ALA A 7 17.56 15.03 -3.12
CA ALA A 7 18.64 15.69 -3.86
C ALA A 7 18.90 17.11 -3.32
N SER A 8 17.85 17.88 -2.98
CA SER A 8 17.98 19.21 -2.38
C SER A 8 18.58 19.17 -0.98
N LYS A 9 18.36 18.12 -0.20
CA LYS A 9 19.00 17.94 1.11
C LYS A 9 20.47 17.56 0.98
N ASN A 10 20.79 16.68 0.03
CA ASN A 10 22.13 16.10 -0.08
C ASN A 10 23.10 16.94 -0.92
N LYS A 11 22.61 17.90 -1.71
CA LYS A 11 23.43 18.70 -2.64
C LYS A 11 23.10 20.19 -2.46
N SER A 12 23.96 20.92 -1.74
CA SER A 12 23.82 22.36 -1.48
C SER A 12 23.70 23.18 -2.77
N ALA A 13 24.55 22.91 -3.76
CA ALA A 13 24.50 23.60 -5.06
C ALA A 13 23.13 23.49 -5.76
N PHE A 14 22.44 22.34 -5.61
CA PHE A 14 21.10 22.16 -6.16
C PHE A 14 20.06 22.95 -5.35
N ALA A 15 20.17 22.97 -4.02
CA ALA A 15 19.29 23.76 -3.17
C ALA A 15 19.39 25.27 -3.47
N ASP A 16 20.60 25.78 -3.64
CA ASP A 16 20.84 27.19 -3.95
C ASP A 16 20.35 27.54 -5.36
N PHE A 17 20.55 26.64 -6.33
CA PHE A 17 19.94 26.77 -7.65
C PHE A 17 18.41 26.91 -7.58
N LEU A 18 17.73 26.07 -6.78
CA LEU A 18 16.27 26.14 -6.61
C LEU A 18 15.82 27.46 -5.99
N LYS A 19 16.55 27.99 -5.00
CA LYS A 19 16.28 29.30 -4.38
C LYS A 19 16.42 30.44 -5.38
N VAL A 20 17.53 30.48 -6.13
CA VAL A 20 17.78 31.51 -7.15
C VAL A 20 16.67 31.48 -8.22
N LYS A 21 16.26 30.29 -8.66
CA LYS A 21 15.16 30.15 -9.63
C LYS A 21 13.80 30.59 -9.06
N GLN A 22 13.53 30.34 -7.78
CA GLN A 22 12.30 30.80 -7.14
C GLN A 22 12.22 32.34 -7.08
N ILE A 23 13.32 33.01 -6.70
CA ILE A 23 13.36 34.48 -6.61
C ILE A 23 13.09 35.14 -7.96
N ASN A 24 13.66 34.57 -9.03
CA ASN A 24 13.50 35.08 -10.39
C ASN A 24 12.19 34.62 -11.07
N SER A 25 11.40 33.77 -10.42
CA SER A 25 10.16 33.25 -10.98
C SER A 25 9.02 34.25 -10.81
N PRO A 26 8.21 34.52 -11.86
CA PRO A 26 7.05 35.41 -11.74
C PRO A 26 6.00 34.86 -10.78
N ASP A 27 5.87 33.53 -10.69
CA ASP A 27 4.94 32.86 -9.78
C ASP A 27 5.36 32.96 -8.30
N ARG A 28 6.64 33.25 -8.02
CA ARG A 28 7.28 33.25 -6.68
C ARG A 28 7.09 31.97 -5.85
N LEU A 29 6.54 30.92 -6.46
CA LEU A 29 6.35 29.60 -5.86
C LEU A 29 7.65 28.82 -5.85
N SER A 30 7.83 28.01 -4.81
CA SER A 30 8.92 27.04 -4.76
C SER A 30 8.76 26.00 -5.86
N PHE A 31 9.86 25.37 -6.26
CA PHE A 31 9.82 24.26 -7.22
C PHE A 31 8.82 23.16 -6.81
N PHE A 32 8.77 22.82 -5.51
CA PHE A 32 7.80 21.85 -4.99
C PHE A 32 6.37 22.35 -5.08
N GLY A 33 6.12 23.64 -4.84
CA GLY A 33 4.81 24.26 -5.05
C GLY A 33 4.36 24.20 -6.52
N LEU A 34 5.27 24.43 -7.46
CA LEU A 34 5.01 24.28 -8.88
C LEU A 34 4.69 22.82 -9.26
N MET A 35 5.39 21.84 -8.69
CA MET A 35 5.12 20.41 -8.92
C MET A 35 3.75 19.96 -8.43
N VAL A 36 3.15 20.65 -7.44
CA VAL A 36 1.82 20.32 -6.91
C VAL A 36 0.71 20.87 -7.81
N LYS A 37 0.97 21.94 -8.59
CA LYS A 37 -0.06 22.60 -9.44
C LYS A 37 -0.83 21.63 -10.34
N PRO A 38 -0.23 20.68 -11.10
CA PRO A 38 -0.99 19.78 -11.96
C PRO A 38 -1.97 18.89 -11.18
N VAL A 39 -1.58 18.43 -10.00
CA VAL A 39 -2.43 17.62 -9.12
C VAL A 39 -3.60 18.44 -8.58
N GLN A 40 -3.37 19.71 -8.24
CA GLN A 40 -4.41 20.63 -7.78
C GLN A 40 -5.31 21.17 -8.89
N ARG A 41 -4.80 21.29 -10.12
CA ARG A 41 -5.53 21.87 -11.24
C ARG A 41 -6.68 20.97 -11.69
N PHE A 42 -6.50 19.66 -11.57
CA PHE A 42 -7.49 18.70 -12.02
C PHE A 42 -8.84 18.81 -11.26
N PRO A 43 -8.89 18.81 -9.90
CA PRO A 43 -10.11 19.08 -9.15
C PRO A 43 -10.78 20.42 -9.49
N GLN A 44 -10.01 21.45 -9.85
CA GLN A 44 -10.56 22.77 -10.18
C GLN A 44 -11.41 22.73 -11.46
N PHE A 45 -11.11 21.86 -12.42
CA PHE A 45 -11.94 21.72 -13.62
C PHE A 45 -13.32 21.16 -13.30
N ILE A 46 -13.41 20.21 -12.38
CA ILE A 46 -14.68 19.63 -11.91
C ILE A 46 -15.52 20.72 -11.24
N LEU A 47 -14.94 21.45 -10.28
CA LEU A 47 -15.65 22.54 -9.57
C LEU A 47 -16.14 23.63 -10.54
N MET A 48 -15.29 24.03 -11.49
CA MET A 48 -15.64 25.05 -12.49
C MET A 48 -16.78 24.60 -13.40
N LEU A 49 -16.81 23.33 -13.82
CA LEU A 49 -17.90 22.78 -14.63
C LEU A 49 -19.18 22.59 -13.82
N GLN A 50 -19.09 22.22 -12.54
CA GLN A 50 -20.24 22.16 -11.64
C GLN A 50 -20.89 23.53 -11.48
N ASP A 51 -20.09 24.57 -11.22
CA ASP A 51 -20.57 25.95 -11.10
C ASP A 51 -21.19 26.45 -12.42
N LEU A 52 -20.53 26.20 -13.55
CA LEU A 52 -21.05 26.58 -14.86
C LEU A 52 -22.38 25.87 -15.20
N LEU A 53 -22.48 24.58 -14.89
CA LEU A 53 -23.69 23.80 -15.12
C LEU A 53 -24.85 24.25 -14.22
N LYS A 54 -24.57 24.70 -13.00
CA LYS A 54 -25.57 25.26 -12.08
C LYS A 54 -26.21 26.53 -12.63
N GLU A 55 -25.42 27.39 -13.27
CA GLU A 55 -25.89 28.64 -13.89
C GLU A 55 -26.47 28.43 -15.30
N THR A 56 -26.42 27.21 -15.85
CA THR A 56 -26.95 26.88 -17.19
C THR A 56 -28.37 26.32 -17.09
N PRO A 57 -29.43 27.01 -17.52
CA PRO A 57 -30.82 26.58 -17.28
C PRO A 57 -31.23 25.32 -18.08
N PRO A 58 -32.31 24.63 -17.67
CA PRO A 58 -32.91 23.56 -18.45
C PRO A 58 -33.33 24.04 -19.85
N GLY A 59 -32.94 23.31 -20.89
CA GLY A 59 -33.21 23.69 -22.29
C GLY A 59 -32.09 24.49 -22.98
N HIS A 60 -31.05 24.90 -22.24
CA HIS A 60 -29.86 25.50 -22.87
C HIS A 60 -29.10 24.46 -23.70
N HIS A 61 -28.67 24.84 -24.91
CA HIS A 61 -28.02 23.95 -25.88
C HIS A 61 -26.74 23.29 -25.34
N ASP A 62 -25.95 24.01 -24.52
CA ASP A 62 -24.72 23.47 -23.93
C ASP A 62 -24.92 22.58 -22.70
N ARG A 63 -26.14 22.53 -22.13
CA ARG A 63 -26.34 21.85 -20.83
C ARG A 63 -25.96 20.38 -20.87
N MET A 64 -26.36 19.68 -21.94
CA MET A 64 -26.02 18.26 -22.12
C MET A 64 -24.51 18.04 -22.26
N SER A 65 -23.85 18.87 -23.06
CA SER A 65 -22.39 18.82 -23.24
C SER A 65 -21.64 19.06 -21.93
N LEU A 66 -22.10 20.02 -21.11
CA LEU A 66 -21.53 20.30 -19.79
C LEU A 66 -21.71 19.14 -18.82
N GLN A 67 -22.88 18.48 -18.81
CA GLN A 67 -23.12 17.29 -18.00
C GLN A 67 -22.19 16.14 -18.41
N MET A 68 -22.07 15.87 -19.72
CA MET A 68 -21.17 14.84 -20.23
C MET A 68 -19.71 15.12 -19.87
N ALA A 69 -19.25 16.37 -20.04
CA ALA A 69 -17.89 16.77 -19.70
C ALA A 69 -17.61 16.60 -18.19
N LEU A 70 -18.57 16.96 -17.35
CA LEU A 70 -18.48 16.78 -15.90
C LEU A 70 -18.35 15.29 -15.52
N THR A 71 -19.23 14.43 -16.05
CA THR A 71 -19.18 12.98 -15.80
C THR A 71 -17.86 12.37 -16.28
N GLN A 72 -17.34 12.80 -17.44
CA GLN A 72 -16.06 12.33 -17.95
C GLN A 72 -14.89 12.72 -17.03
N LEU A 73 -14.88 13.95 -16.51
CA LEU A 73 -13.85 14.40 -15.58
C LEU A 73 -13.92 13.68 -14.24
N GLU A 74 -15.12 13.43 -13.71
CA GLU A 74 -15.32 12.66 -12.47
C GLU A 74 -14.80 11.22 -12.64
N SER A 75 -15.16 10.54 -13.73
CA SER A 75 -14.65 9.19 -14.05
C SER A 75 -13.12 9.17 -14.25
N LEU A 76 -12.57 10.22 -14.87
CA LEU A 76 -11.12 10.35 -15.02
C LEU A 76 -10.44 10.59 -13.66
N ALA A 77 -11.07 11.32 -12.73
CA ALA A 77 -10.58 11.50 -11.37
C ALA A 77 -10.42 10.16 -10.64
N GLU A 78 -11.46 9.32 -10.72
CA GLU A 78 -11.47 7.97 -10.15
C GLU A 78 -10.36 7.11 -10.78
N THR A 79 -10.26 7.12 -12.11
CA THR A 79 -9.22 6.37 -12.85
C THR A 79 -7.81 6.81 -12.43
N LEU A 80 -7.57 8.12 -12.28
CA LEU A 80 -6.29 8.64 -11.83
C LEU A 80 -5.97 8.21 -10.39
N ASN A 81 -6.98 8.20 -9.51
CA ASN A 81 -6.82 7.78 -8.13
C ASN A 81 -6.50 6.28 -8.03
N GLU A 82 -7.17 5.43 -8.82
CA GLU A 82 -6.88 3.99 -8.83
C GLU A 82 -5.49 3.70 -9.40
N ARG A 83 -5.11 4.35 -10.51
CA ARG A 83 -3.73 4.22 -11.04
C ARG A 83 -2.65 4.66 -10.06
N LYS A 84 -2.93 5.69 -9.25
CA LYS A 84 -2.02 6.12 -8.18
C LYS A 84 -1.89 5.01 -7.14
N ARG A 85 -3.00 4.43 -6.68
CA ARG A 85 -3.02 3.32 -5.72
C ARG A 85 -2.25 2.11 -6.26
N GLU A 86 -2.50 1.70 -7.51
CA GLU A 86 -1.77 0.62 -8.17
C GLU A 86 -0.26 0.91 -8.20
N ALA A 87 0.14 2.12 -8.62
CA ALA A 87 1.54 2.51 -8.65
C ALA A 87 2.21 2.49 -7.27
N GLU A 88 1.50 2.89 -6.21
CA GLU A 88 1.96 2.82 -4.83
C GLU A 88 2.12 1.37 -4.35
N GLN A 89 1.18 0.48 -4.68
CA GLN A 89 1.26 -0.95 -4.38
C GLN A 89 2.43 -1.61 -5.12
N HIS A 90 2.58 -1.37 -6.42
CA HIS A 90 3.72 -1.86 -7.20
C HIS A 90 5.06 -1.33 -6.66
N HIS A 91 5.11 -0.08 -6.24
CA HIS A 91 6.31 0.48 -5.61
C HIS A 91 6.62 -0.22 -4.29
N ALA A 92 5.63 -0.46 -3.44
CA ALA A 92 5.82 -1.17 -2.17
C ALA A 92 6.34 -2.60 -2.38
N VAL A 93 5.75 -3.36 -3.33
CA VAL A 93 6.21 -4.71 -3.68
C VAL A 93 7.64 -4.70 -4.19
N ARG A 94 7.98 -3.79 -5.11
CA ARG A 94 9.35 -3.65 -5.62
C ARG A 94 10.35 -3.37 -4.50
N GLU A 95 10.01 -2.51 -3.56
CA GLU A 95 10.88 -2.24 -2.41
C GLU A 95 11.03 -3.47 -1.52
N VAL A 96 9.96 -4.23 -1.24
CA VAL A 96 10.08 -5.53 -0.54
C VAL A 96 11.03 -6.45 -1.30
N LEU A 97 10.79 -6.72 -2.58
CA LEU A 97 11.61 -7.62 -3.41
C LEU A 97 13.09 -7.19 -3.49
N LYS A 98 13.36 -5.89 -3.55
CA LYS A 98 14.72 -5.33 -3.55
C LYS A 98 15.47 -5.61 -2.25
N HIS A 99 14.79 -5.49 -1.09
CA HIS A 99 15.39 -5.77 0.22
C HIS A 99 15.64 -7.27 0.45
N LEU A 100 14.98 -8.14 -0.31
CA LEU A 100 15.16 -9.60 -0.26
C LEU A 100 16.38 -10.09 -1.08
N GLY A 101 17.23 -9.17 -1.55
CA GLY A 101 18.36 -9.40 -2.44
C GLY A 101 19.12 -10.71 -2.20
N LYS A 102 18.97 -11.64 -3.17
CA LYS A 102 19.89 -12.74 -3.56
C LYS A 102 19.27 -13.82 -4.44
N PHE A 103 17.95 -13.81 -4.70
CA PHE A 103 17.42 -14.62 -5.79
C PHE A 103 17.65 -13.92 -7.13
N SER A 104 18.31 -14.63 -8.02
CA SER A 104 18.36 -14.33 -9.45
C SER A 104 16.95 -14.45 -10.04
N PHE A 105 16.05 -13.51 -9.73
CA PHE A 105 14.91 -13.19 -10.58
C PHE A 105 15.43 -12.44 -11.81
N LYS A 106 16.32 -13.10 -12.58
CA LYS A 106 16.88 -12.58 -13.83
C LYS A 106 15.85 -12.56 -14.97
N SER A 107 14.58 -12.87 -14.71
CA SER A 107 13.51 -12.79 -15.73
C SER A 107 12.20 -12.13 -15.26
N SER A 108 12.13 -11.54 -14.06
CA SER A 108 10.86 -11.00 -13.53
C SER A 108 10.86 -9.51 -13.24
N THR A 109 11.91 -8.77 -13.62
CA THR A 109 11.83 -7.29 -13.64
C THR A 109 10.89 -6.76 -14.72
N ASP A 110 10.46 -7.64 -15.63
CA ASP A 110 9.52 -7.37 -16.73
C ASP A 110 8.08 -7.85 -16.44
N ARG A 111 7.87 -8.54 -15.30
CA ARG A 111 6.52 -8.89 -14.86
C ARG A 111 6.04 -7.88 -13.83
N ASP A 112 4.88 -7.30 -14.08
CA ASP A 112 4.20 -6.44 -13.12
C ASP A 112 3.72 -7.29 -11.93
N HIS A 113 4.54 -7.34 -10.87
CA HIS A 113 4.17 -7.97 -9.62
C HIS A 113 3.23 -7.06 -8.83
N PHE A 114 2.05 -7.56 -8.47
CA PHE A 114 1.08 -6.86 -7.62
C PHE A 114 0.81 -7.64 -6.33
N LEU A 115 0.69 -6.93 -5.22
CA LEU A 115 0.34 -7.52 -3.93
C LEU A 115 -1.16 -7.77 -3.88
N LEU A 116 -1.55 -9.03 -3.78
CA LEU A 116 -2.92 -9.44 -3.54
C LEU A 116 -3.25 -9.38 -2.05
N ARG A 117 -2.35 -9.89 -1.19
CA ARG A 117 -2.60 -9.99 0.24
C ARG A 117 -1.31 -10.05 1.07
N GLN A 118 -1.39 -9.55 2.29
CA GLN A 118 -0.32 -9.64 3.28
C GLN A 118 -0.91 -10.08 4.63
N ASP A 119 -0.33 -11.11 5.26
CA ASP A 119 -0.75 -11.58 6.58
C ASP A 119 0.45 -12.00 7.44
N ASP A 120 0.33 -11.79 8.75
CA ASP A 120 1.22 -12.39 9.74
C ASP A 120 0.71 -13.79 10.10
N VAL A 121 1.59 -14.78 10.00
CA VAL A 121 1.27 -16.20 10.17
C VAL A 121 2.30 -16.90 11.06
N ILE A 122 1.91 -18.05 11.60
CA ILE A 122 2.82 -18.97 12.28
C ILE A 122 3.16 -20.12 11.32
N GLN A 123 4.39 -20.14 10.82
CA GLN A 123 4.88 -21.27 10.03
C GLN A 123 5.23 -22.42 10.97
N LEU A 124 4.54 -23.54 10.81
CA LEU A 124 4.83 -24.80 11.51
C LEU A 124 5.80 -25.65 10.69
N GLN A 125 6.78 -26.25 11.37
CA GLN A 125 7.68 -27.24 10.79
C GLN A 125 7.33 -28.61 11.38
N LEU A 126 6.92 -29.54 10.51
CA LEU A 126 6.54 -30.90 10.87
C LEU A 126 7.71 -31.86 10.71
N ASP A 127 7.73 -32.94 11.50
CA ASP A 127 8.62 -34.08 11.27
C ASP A 127 8.00 -35.10 10.28
N GLN A 128 8.71 -36.21 10.04
CA GLN A 128 8.25 -37.29 9.16
C GLN A 128 6.97 -37.98 9.66
N ASN A 129 6.62 -37.82 10.94
CA ASN A 129 5.45 -38.40 11.58
C ASN A 129 4.28 -37.38 11.66
N GLY A 130 4.43 -36.18 11.09
CA GLY A 130 3.42 -35.13 11.12
C GLY A 130 3.30 -34.39 12.47
N LEU A 131 4.28 -34.53 13.37
CA LEU A 131 4.33 -33.80 14.63
C LEU A 131 5.04 -32.45 14.46
N VAL A 132 4.53 -31.43 15.15
CA VAL A 132 5.11 -30.07 15.11
C VAL A 132 6.41 -30.05 15.90
N VAL A 133 7.52 -29.81 15.21
CA VAL A 133 8.85 -29.68 15.81
C VAL A 133 9.17 -28.23 16.15
N LYS A 134 8.74 -27.28 15.32
CA LYS A 134 9.01 -25.84 15.50
C LYS A 134 7.84 -24.99 14.99
N SER A 135 7.61 -23.86 15.66
CA SER A 135 6.74 -22.78 15.19
C SER A 135 7.57 -21.51 15.03
N LYS A 136 7.31 -20.73 13.96
CA LYS A 136 8.02 -19.47 13.68
C LYS A 136 7.05 -18.43 13.17
N GLU A 137 7.07 -17.25 13.77
CA GLU A 137 6.32 -16.09 13.25
C GLU A 137 6.92 -15.61 11.93
N ARG A 138 6.07 -15.37 10.95
CA ARG A 138 6.40 -14.97 9.59
C ARG A 138 5.37 -13.98 9.08
N ARG A 139 5.78 -13.16 8.11
CA ARG A 139 4.86 -12.42 7.26
C ARG A 139 4.86 -13.05 5.88
N LEU A 140 3.66 -13.36 5.38
CA LEU A 140 3.44 -13.80 4.02
C LEU A 140 3.01 -12.62 3.15
N PHE A 141 3.54 -12.59 1.94
CA PHE A 141 3.09 -11.72 0.86
C PHE A 141 2.61 -12.63 -0.27
N LEU A 142 1.33 -12.56 -0.57
CA LEU A 142 0.71 -13.18 -1.72
C LEU A 142 0.75 -12.17 -2.87
N LEU A 143 1.62 -12.43 -3.84
CA LEU A 143 1.66 -11.70 -5.10
C LEU A 143 0.82 -12.44 -6.14
N ASN A 144 0.70 -11.88 -7.34
CA ASN A 144 -0.04 -12.49 -8.44
C ASN A 144 0.58 -13.76 -9.02
N ASP A 145 1.88 -13.96 -8.84
CA ASP A 145 2.62 -15.10 -9.36
C ASP A 145 3.54 -15.77 -8.34
N LEU A 146 3.68 -15.18 -7.15
CA LEU A 146 4.59 -15.63 -6.11
C LEU A 146 3.94 -15.61 -4.72
N LEU A 147 4.27 -16.60 -3.90
CA LEU A 147 4.09 -16.56 -2.46
C LEU A 147 5.44 -16.35 -1.79
N VAL A 148 5.57 -15.29 -1.01
CA VAL A 148 6.83 -14.88 -0.37
C VAL A 148 6.69 -14.93 1.14
N SER A 149 7.63 -15.59 1.83
CA SER A 149 7.70 -15.62 3.29
C SER A 149 8.93 -14.92 3.81
N VAL A 150 8.72 -14.02 4.76
CA VAL A 150 9.79 -13.27 5.41
C VAL A 150 9.70 -13.40 6.93
N ALA A 151 10.85 -13.30 7.59
CA ALA A 151 10.90 -12.99 9.02
C ALA A 151 10.98 -11.47 9.18
N VAL A 152 10.09 -10.93 10.02
CA VAL A 152 10.08 -9.52 10.38
C VAL A 152 11.02 -9.32 11.58
N THR A 153 11.93 -8.36 11.48
CA THR A 153 12.79 -7.95 12.59
C THR A 153 12.57 -6.46 12.87
N PRO A 154 12.25 -6.06 14.10
CA PRO A 154 12.08 -4.65 14.43
C PRO A 154 13.43 -3.94 14.30
N ARG A 155 13.49 -2.79 13.60
CA ARG A 155 14.66 -1.91 13.72
C ARG A 155 14.52 -1.11 15.01
N SER A 156 15.48 -1.25 15.91
CA SER A 156 15.68 -0.34 17.03
C SER A 156 16.32 0.95 16.53
N ASN A 157 15.67 2.10 16.79
CA ASN A 157 16.08 3.48 16.49
C ASN A 157 16.19 3.89 15.01
N ASP A 158 15.19 4.61 14.49
CA ASP A 158 15.25 6.09 14.41
C ASP A 158 13.89 6.62 13.92
N GLY A 159 13.48 7.79 14.41
CA GLY A 159 12.15 8.36 14.17
C GLY A 159 11.78 8.49 12.69
N ILE A 160 10.52 8.12 12.38
CA ILE A 160 9.76 8.25 11.11
C ILE A 160 9.53 6.91 10.37
N LEU A 161 8.27 6.45 10.48
CA LEU A 161 7.50 5.49 9.67
C LEU A 161 8.06 4.06 9.51
N ASN A 162 7.56 3.14 10.35
CA ASN A 162 7.50 1.68 10.15
C ASN A 162 8.80 1.01 9.65
N GLY A 163 9.90 1.21 10.38
CA GLY A 163 11.20 0.59 10.11
C GLY A 163 11.24 -0.90 10.45
N GLU A 164 10.48 -1.74 9.76
CA GLU A 164 10.64 -3.19 9.84
C GLU A 164 11.72 -3.65 8.85
N ARG A 165 12.65 -4.50 9.32
CA ARG A 165 13.60 -5.18 8.44
C ARG A 165 13.03 -6.55 8.11
N LEU A 166 12.70 -6.74 6.84
CA LEU A 166 12.24 -8.01 6.30
C LEU A 166 13.44 -8.86 5.90
N ASN A 167 13.44 -10.12 6.31
CA ASN A 167 14.47 -11.10 5.95
C ASN A 167 13.82 -12.29 5.23
N LEU A 168 14.13 -12.47 3.95
CA LEU A 168 13.59 -13.55 3.12
C LEU A 168 13.86 -14.92 3.75
N LYS A 169 12.83 -15.77 3.80
CA LYS A 169 12.98 -17.18 4.16
C LYS A 169 12.81 -18.10 2.96
N TRP A 170 11.79 -17.84 2.16
CA TRP A 170 11.55 -18.55 0.91
C TRP A 170 10.59 -17.73 0.04
N ALA A 171 10.63 -17.99 -1.26
CA ALA A 171 9.68 -17.50 -2.23
C ALA A 171 9.42 -18.64 -3.22
N VAL A 172 8.16 -18.86 -3.59
CA VAL A 172 7.74 -19.98 -4.43
C VAL A 172 6.71 -19.48 -5.44
N PRO A 173 6.80 -19.87 -6.73
CA PRO A 173 5.77 -19.60 -7.73
C PRO A 173 4.41 -20.15 -7.29
N LEU A 174 3.33 -19.40 -7.51
CA LEU A 174 1.99 -19.86 -7.10
C LEU A 174 1.55 -21.15 -7.79
N GLN A 175 2.04 -21.43 -8.99
CA GLN A 175 1.84 -22.69 -9.70
C GLN A 175 2.37 -23.92 -8.95
N ASP A 176 3.32 -23.73 -8.04
CA ASP A 176 3.94 -24.81 -7.25
C ASP A 176 3.36 -24.88 -5.82
N VAL A 177 2.25 -24.17 -5.55
CA VAL A 177 1.59 -24.11 -4.24
C VAL A 177 0.25 -24.84 -4.29
N GLU A 178 0.10 -25.85 -3.42
CA GLU A 178 -1.16 -26.54 -3.20
C GLU A 178 -1.75 -26.17 -1.83
N VAL A 179 -3.03 -25.76 -1.84
CA VAL A 179 -3.76 -25.42 -0.61
C VAL A 179 -4.52 -26.66 -0.14
N HIS A 180 -4.23 -27.07 1.08
CA HIS A 180 -4.94 -28.16 1.76
C HIS A 180 -5.68 -27.57 2.95
N ASP A 181 -6.98 -27.86 3.08
CA ASP A 181 -7.80 -27.40 4.20
C ASP A 181 -7.50 -28.17 5.51
N ASP A 182 -6.60 -29.17 5.46
CA ASP A 182 -6.41 -30.16 6.51
C ASP A 182 -5.68 -29.61 7.74
N ILE A 183 -6.47 -29.32 8.78
CA ILE A 183 -5.96 -29.10 10.14
C ILE A 183 -5.70 -30.47 10.75
N ALA A 184 -4.48 -31.01 10.55
CA ALA A 184 -3.99 -32.16 11.30
C ALA A 184 -4.30 -31.98 12.81
N VAL A 185 -4.64 -33.06 13.52
CA VAL A 185 -5.04 -33.02 14.94
C VAL A 185 -4.01 -32.29 15.82
N SER A 186 -2.73 -32.39 15.47
CA SER A 186 -1.60 -31.67 16.07
C SER A 186 -1.74 -30.14 16.00
N THR A 187 -2.34 -29.61 14.93
CA THR A 187 -2.55 -28.17 14.68
C THR A 187 -3.72 -27.62 15.50
N LYS A 188 -4.76 -28.42 15.77
CA LYS A 188 -5.88 -28.03 16.66
C LYS A 188 -5.43 -27.73 18.09
N ASN A 189 -4.47 -28.51 18.60
CA ASN A 189 -3.90 -28.34 19.95
C ASN A 189 -3.03 -27.07 20.09
N LEU A 190 -2.51 -26.54 18.97
CA LEU A 190 -1.77 -25.27 18.94
C LEU A 190 -2.69 -24.05 18.81
N ILE A 191 -3.78 -24.13 18.04
CA ILE A 191 -4.74 -23.01 17.92
C ILE A 191 -5.38 -22.70 19.29
N SER A 192 -5.66 -23.72 20.10
CA SER A 192 -6.20 -23.55 21.45
C SER A 192 -5.19 -22.94 22.43
N SER A 193 -3.90 -23.24 22.30
CA SER A 193 -2.82 -22.72 23.16
C SER A 193 -2.21 -21.40 22.68
N SER A 194 -2.46 -20.99 21.43
CA SER A 194 -2.05 -19.69 20.87
C SER A 194 -3.03 -18.57 21.24
N ARG A 195 -4.33 -18.87 21.33
CA ARG A 195 -5.36 -17.91 21.78
C ARG A 195 -5.13 -17.40 23.20
N THR A 196 -4.43 -18.16 24.05
CA THR A 196 -4.17 -17.77 25.45
C THR A 196 -2.93 -16.89 25.61
N LYS A 197 -2.08 -16.73 24.60
CA LYS A 197 -0.84 -15.93 24.71
C LYS A 197 -0.91 -14.51 24.16
N ASN A 198 -1.94 -14.13 23.40
CA ASN A 198 -2.04 -12.80 22.77
C ASN A 198 -3.34 -12.01 23.07
N PHE A 199 -3.93 -12.17 24.25
CA PHE A 199 -4.89 -11.20 24.81
C PHE A 199 -4.62 -10.97 26.29
N GLY A 200 -3.51 -10.28 26.58
CA GLY A 200 -3.19 -9.81 27.92
C GLY A 200 -2.51 -8.46 27.83
N SER A 201 -3.27 -7.40 28.14
CA SER A 201 -2.86 -6.01 28.41
C SER A 201 -3.23 -4.97 27.34
N ARG A 202 -4.51 -4.65 27.26
CA ARG A 202 -4.98 -3.25 27.23
C ARG A 202 -6.38 -3.19 27.82
N SER A 203 -6.42 -3.05 29.13
CA SER A 203 -7.56 -2.56 29.89
C SER A 203 -7.93 -1.16 29.39
N LEU A 204 -9.13 -1.02 28.84
CA LEU A 204 -9.90 0.22 28.89
C LEU A 204 -11.33 -0.16 29.29
N GLU A 205 -11.87 0.67 30.15
CA GLU A 205 -12.97 0.41 31.06
C GLU A 205 -14.31 0.15 30.39
N ARG A 206 -15.17 -0.48 31.19
CA ARG A 206 -16.62 -0.61 31.00
C ARG A 206 -17.25 0.72 30.59
N ASN A 207 -18.14 0.67 29.60
CA ASN A 207 -19.49 1.19 29.82
C ASN A 207 -20.52 0.46 28.95
N SER A 208 -21.48 -0.13 29.66
CA SER A 208 -22.88 -0.43 29.35
C SER A 208 -23.42 -0.25 27.93
N GLY A 209 -24.19 -1.25 27.48
CA GLY A 209 -25.40 -1.03 26.67
C GLY A 209 -25.56 -1.95 25.47
N GLU A 210 -26.36 -3.01 25.65
CA GLU A 210 -27.33 -3.58 24.70
C GLU A 210 -27.15 -3.30 23.19
N ASN A 211 -27.00 -4.35 22.37
CA ASN A 211 -28.13 -5.05 21.75
C ASN A 211 -27.63 -6.12 20.75
N ILE A 212 -28.23 -7.30 20.88
CA ILE A 212 -28.13 -8.42 19.95
C ILE A 212 -28.97 -8.09 18.73
N LYS A 213 -28.40 -8.16 17.52
CA LYS A 213 -29.14 -8.56 16.30
C LYS A 213 -28.22 -9.31 15.34
N GLU A 214 -28.44 -10.62 15.29
CA GLU A 214 -28.20 -11.45 14.11
C GLU A 214 -28.99 -10.88 12.92
N LEU A 215 -28.42 -10.94 11.72
CA LEU A 215 -29.14 -10.78 10.47
C LEU A 215 -28.57 -11.80 9.47
N ILE A 216 -29.45 -12.76 9.17
CA ILE A 216 -29.67 -13.56 7.95
C ILE A 216 -28.57 -13.44 6.89
#